data_AF-A1ZA86-F1
#
_entry.id   AF-A1ZA86-F1
#
_cell.length_a   1.000
_cell.length_b   1.000
_cell.length_c   1.000
_cell.angle_alpha   90.00
_cell.angle_beta   90.00
_cell.angle_gamma   90.00
#
_symmetry.space_group_name_H-M   'P 1'
#
loop_
_entity.id
_entity.type
_entity.pdbx_description
1 polymer ?
#
loop_
_entity_poly.entity_id
_entity_poly.type
_entity_poly.pdbx_seq_one_letter_code
_entity_poly.pdbx_strand_id
1 'polypeptide(L)'
;MLLLGLKYALLLAITGCFLVPIHGSGSDTDQVLPHRIYRLLDRLSGGRRLSASSTFALLLSQFLIKQKLRYVAPTRYERQLYYHLLHRMEHIRRGSGLVSREHGVQGEILSIAFQANVLLLPPSLKLGELNANGEYEQLAEVYPKVVNEGQLNRTQSDLCLRDIVELKPPHCKLLSGECLELLASDAPAYGYQRTHQVLLLYVLEHQACAPHLSPPQVYELLAKSQCDEVEREQNAIRSLGLPVVYRDLYLEQATICGLFGYNEFVNWRNVMEIGSWLEGDSPKDMDVLADDGDSQHISDLALVFYTNALLLLH
;
A
#
# COMPACT_ATOMS: atom_id res chain seq x y z
N MET A 1 28.19 44.55 -49.48
CA MET A 1 29.62 44.16 -49.59
C MET A 1 29.98 43.41 -48.30
N LEU A 2 30.71 42.29 -48.39
CA LEU A 2 31.00 41.30 -47.32
C LEU A 2 29.83 40.38 -46.90
N LEU A 3 29.49 39.44 -47.78
CA LEU A 3 28.79 38.18 -47.51
C LEU A 3 29.27 37.16 -48.56
N LEU A 4 30.45 36.58 -48.39
CA LEU A 4 30.92 35.44 -49.20
C LEU A 4 32.09 34.79 -48.47
N GLY A 5 31.84 33.63 -47.84
CA GLY A 5 32.96 32.81 -47.38
C GLY A 5 32.71 31.92 -46.17
N LEU A 6 31.51 31.36 -45.95
CA LEU A 6 31.36 30.24 -45.00
C LEU A 6 30.05 29.44 -45.24
N LYS A 7 29.84 28.93 -46.47
CA LYS A 7 28.65 28.13 -46.84
C LYS A 7 28.91 26.68 -47.27
N TYR A 8 30.09 26.11 -47.02
CA TYR A 8 30.41 24.75 -47.50
C TYR A 8 30.90 23.74 -46.46
N ALA A 9 30.66 23.95 -45.17
CA ALA A 9 30.98 22.95 -44.14
C ALA A 9 29.77 22.37 -43.37
N LEU A 10 28.53 22.80 -43.68
CA LEU A 10 27.34 22.37 -42.92
C LEU A 10 26.47 21.28 -43.62
N LEU A 11 26.98 20.60 -44.65
CA LEU A 11 26.19 19.66 -45.46
C LEU A 11 26.69 18.20 -45.47
N LEU A 12 27.58 17.81 -44.55
CA LEU A 12 28.06 16.42 -44.46
C LEU A 12 27.88 15.74 -43.09
N ALA A 13 26.88 16.17 -42.30
CA ALA A 13 26.53 15.52 -41.03
C ALA A 13 25.07 15.03 -40.96
N ILE A 14 24.48 14.59 -42.09
CA ILE A 14 23.11 14.04 -42.17
C ILE A 14 23.08 12.53 -42.53
N THR A 15 24.15 11.78 -42.29
CA THR A 15 24.11 10.31 -42.53
C THR A 15 24.71 9.57 -41.34
N GLY A 16 23.88 9.28 -40.34
CA GLY A 16 24.30 8.51 -39.18
C GLY A 16 23.41 8.60 -37.94
N CYS A 17 22.14 9.01 -38.05
CA CYS A 17 21.17 8.74 -36.99
C CYS A 17 20.92 7.23 -36.95
N PHE A 18 21.72 6.54 -36.15
CA PHE A 18 21.37 5.25 -35.59
C PHE A 18 20.05 5.43 -34.84
N LEU A 19 18.95 5.11 -35.52
CA LEU A 19 17.70 4.77 -34.88
C LEU A 19 17.98 3.55 -34.01
N VAL A 20 18.30 3.78 -32.73
CA VAL A 20 18.23 2.75 -31.71
C VAL A 20 16.75 2.34 -31.67
N PRO A 21 16.41 1.10 -32.06
CA PRO A 21 15.04 0.67 -31.99
C PRO A 21 14.65 0.55 -30.52
N ILE A 22 13.73 1.39 -30.07
CA ILE A 22 12.97 1.18 -28.83
C ILE A 22 12.05 -0.01 -29.11
N HIS A 23 12.62 -1.23 -29.04
CA HIS A 23 11.84 -2.45 -28.91
C HIS A 23 11.22 -2.41 -27.51
N GLY A 24 9.90 -2.29 -27.46
CA GLY A 24 9.13 -2.18 -26.22
C GLY A 24 9.47 -3.31 -25.25
N SER A 25 9.95 -2.93 -24.07
CA SER A 25 10.25 -3.80 -22.93
C SER A 25 8.98 -4.31 -22.21
N GLY A 26 7.85 -4.39 -22.92
CA GLY A 26 6.53 -4.62 -22.32
C GLY A 26 6.18 -6.08 -22.02
N SER A 27 6.98 -7.09 -22.39
CA SER A 27 6.57 -8.49 -22.14
C SER A 27 6.87 -8.98 -20.73
N ASP A 28 8.02 -8.60 -20.18
CA ASP A 28 8.53 -9.23 -18.96
C ASP A 28 7.98 -8.55 -17.70
N THR A 29 7.83 -7.21 -17.73
CA THR A 29 7.29 -6.44 -16.60
C THR A 29 5.83 -6.75 -16.31
N ASP A 30 5.04 -7.00 -17.35
CA ASP A 30 3.59 -7.25 -17.26
C ASP A 30 3.25 -8.53 -16.48
N GLN A 31 4.22 -9.45 -16.34
CA GLN A 31 4.05 -10.73 -15.62
C GLN A 31 4.64 -10.71 -14.21
N VAL A 32 5.51 -9.76 -13.87
CA VAL A 32 6.19 -9.72 -12.55
C VAL A 32 5.18 -9.63 -11.41
N LEU A 33 4.27 -8.66 -11.46
CA LEU A 33 3.30 -8.42 -10.39
C LEU A 33 2.27 -9.55 -10.28
N PRO A 34 1.62 -10.01 -11.38
CA PRO A 34 0.73 -11.18 -11.32
C PRO A 34 1.41 -12.42 -10.73
N HIS A 35 2.64 -12.72 -11.15
CA HIS A 35 3.37 -13.88 -10.65
C HIS A 35 3.62 -13.81 -9.15
N ARG A 36 4.05 -12.64 -8.64
CA ARG A 36 4.26 -12.40 -7.21
C ARG A 36 2.97 -12.54 -6.40
N ILE A 37 1.86 -11.99 -6.90
CA ILE A 37 0.55 -12.12 -6.27
C ILE A 37 0.13 -13.60 -6.20
N TYR A 38 0.22 -14.36 -7.30
CA TYR A 38 -0.14 -15.77 -7.30
C TYR A 38 0.72 -16.59 -6.32
N ARG A 39 2.03 -16.34 -6.26
CA ARG A 39 2.93 -17.01 -5.30
C ARG A 39 2.51 -16.77 -3.84
N LEU A 40 2.10 -15.55 -3.49
CA LEU A 40 1.59 -15.22 -2.16
C LEU A 40 0.25 -15.90 -1.88
N LEU A 41 -0.68 -15.89 -2.85
CA LEU A 41 -1.96 -16.59 -2.74
C LEU A 41 -1.81 -18.12 -2.60
N ASP A 42 -0.79 -18.70 -3.24
CA ASP A 42 -0.51 -20.14 -3.11
C ASP A 42 -0.05 -20.50 -1.70
N ARG A 43 0.76 -19.65 -1.05
CA ARG A 43 1.13 -19.82 0.38
C ARG A 43 -0.10 -19.82 1.28
N LEU A 44 -1.07 -18.95 1.02
CA LEU A 44 -2.32 -18.86 1.77
C LEU A 44 -3.29 -20.03 1.51
N SER A 45 -3.13 -20.78 0.42
CA SER A 45 -4.07 -21.83 -0.01
C SER A 45 -3.96 -23.15 0.77
N GLY A 46 -3.01 -23.27 1.71
CA GLY A 46 -2.61 -24.54 2.35
C GLY A 46 -3.61 -25.19 3.33
N GLY A 47 -4.91 -24.89 3.26
CA GLY A 47 -5.95 -25.49 4.14
C GLY A 47 -5.85 -25.11 5.62
N ARG A 48 -4.93 -24.21 5.98
CA ARG A 48 -4.81 -23.65 7.33
C ARG A 48 -5.89 -22.58 7.53
N ARG A 49 -6.28 -22.38 8.79
CA ARG A 49 -7.10 -21.22 9.18
C ARG A 49 -6.30 -19.95 8.88
N LEU A 50 -6.92 -18.99 8.19
CA LEU A 50 -6.30 -17.69 7.95
C LEU A 50 -6.20 -16.90 9.26
N SER A 51 -5.12 -16.13 9.41
CA SER A 51 -5.03 -15.14 10.47
C SER A 51 -5.98 -13.96 10.19
N ALA A 52 -6.22 -13.12 11.19
CA ALA A 52 -6.94 -11.87 11.01
C ALA A 52 -6.25 -10.97 9.96
N SER A 53 -4.91 -10.89 10.01
CA SER A 53 -4.08 -10.15 9.05
C SER A 53 -4.26 -10.67 7.62
N SER A 54 -4.14 -11.98 7.39
CA SER A 54 -4.30 -12.57 6.07
C SER A 54 -5.72 -12.39 5.53
N THR A 55 -6.73 -12.47 6.41
CA THR A 55 -8.12 -12.22 6.04
C THR A 55 -8.32 -10.76 5.64
N PHE A 56 -7.78 -9.81 6.41
CA PHE A 56 -7.85 -8.38 6.10
C PHE A 56 -7.15 -8.06 4.78
N ALA A 57 -5.95 -8.61 4.55
CA ALA A 57 -5.21 -8.44 3.30
C ALA A 57 -5.99 -8.94 2.08
N LEU A 58 -6.61 -10.12 2.17
CA LEU A 58 -7.47 -10.63 1.10
C LEU A 58 -8.68 -9.74 0.82
N LEU A 59 -9.33 -9.21 1.87
CA LEU A 59 -10.47 -8.31 1.73
C LEU A 59 -10.06 -6.99 1.07
N LEU A 60 -8.97 -6.38 1.55
CA LEU A 60 -8.44 -5.14 1.01
C LEU A 60 -7.98 -5.31 -0.45
N SER A 61 -7.22 -6.36 -0.79
CA SER A 61 -6.84 -6.65 -2.18
C SER A 61 -8.05 -6.84 -3.09
N GLN A 62 -9.08 -7.58 -2.66
CA GLN A 62 -10.32 -7.71 -3.44
C GLN A 62 -11.01 -6.37 -3.64
N PHE A 63 -11.05 -5.54 -2.60
CA PHE A 63 -11.64 -4.21 -2.65
C PHE A 63 -10.92 -3.31 -3.66
N LEU A 64 -9.59 -3.27 -3.63
CA LEU A 64 -8.79 -2.50 -4.58
C LEU A 64 -9.06 -2.91 -6.03
N ILE A 65 -9.13 -4.22 -6.32
CA ILE A 65 -9.44 -4.72 -7.67
C ILE A 65 -10.86 -4.32 -8.09
N LYS A 66 -11.86 -4.46 -7.20
CA LYS A 66 -13.25 -4.06 -7.48
C LYS A 66 -13.35 -2.54 -7.70
N GLN A 67 -12.61 -1.76 -6.94
CA GLN A 67 -12.52 -0.31 -7.09
C GLN A 67 -11.94 0.07 -8.46
N LYS A 68 -10.82 -0.54 -8.87
CA LYS A 68 -10.26 -0.35 -10.22
C LYS A 68 -11.27 -0.67 -11.32
N LEU A 69 -11.91 -1.85 -11.24
CA LEU A 69 -12.91 -2.31 -12.21
C LEU A 69 -14.14 -1.39 -12.32
N ARG A 70 -14.44 -0.62 -11.26
CA ARG A 70 -15.56 0.32 -11.26
C ARG A 70 -15.27 1.58 -12.09
N TYR A 71 -14.05 2.11 -12.02
CA TYR A 71 -13.71 3.42 -12.57
C TYR A 71 -12.87 3.38 -13.84
N VAL A 72 -12.10 2.31 -14.06
CA VAL A 72 -11.19 2.18 -15.19
C VAL A 72 -11.60 0.97 -16.01
N ALA A 73 -11.90 1.20 -17.30
CA ALA A 73 -12.23 0.12 -18.21
C ALA A 73 -10.97 -0.75 -18.47
N PRO A 74 -10.95 -2.03 -18.02
CA PRO A 74 -9.78 -2.87 -18.22
C PRO A 74 -9.70 -3.35 -19.67
N THR A 75 -8.48 -3.58 -20.15
CA THR A 75 -8.22 -4.37 -21.35
C THR A 75 -8.77 -5.80 -21.20
N ARG A 76 -8.83 -6.55 -22.31
CA ARG A 76 -9.27 -7.95 -22.28
C ARG A 76 -8.40 -8.81 -21.35
N TYR A 77 -7.08 -8.62 -21.41
CA TYR A 77 -6.13 -9.35 -20.58
C TYR A 77 -6.32 -9.03 -19.09
N GLU A 78 -6.32 -7.73 -18.75
CA GLU A 78 -6.53 -7.28 -17.37
C GLU A 78 -7.86 -7.78 -16.79
N ARG A 79 -8.95 -7.71 -17.57
CA ARG A 79 -10.25 -8.20 -17.12
C ARG A 79 -10.21 -9.67 -16.72
N GLN A 80 -9.55 -10.50 -17.53
CA GLN A 80 -9.38 -11.92 -17.24
C GLN A 80 -8.52 -12.10 -15.98
N LEU A 81 -7.37 -11.42 -15.92
CA LEU A 81 -6.47 -11.47 -14.78
C LEU A 81 -7.19 -11.09 -13.47
N TYR A 82 -7.86 -9.93 -13.43
CA TYR A 82 -8.60 -9.45 -12.26
C TYR A 82 -9.70 -10.41 -11.83
N TYR A 83 -10.42 -11.01 -12.78
CA TYR A 83 -11.42 -12.03 -12.47
C TYR A 83 -10.80 -13.28 -11.83
N HIS A 84 -9.67 -13.78 -12.36
CA HIS A 84 -8.97 -14.92 -11.77
C HIS A 84 -8.45 -14.61 -10.36
N LEU A 85 -7.87 -13.44 -10.14
CA LEU A 85 -7.39 -13.01 -8.83
C LEU A 85 -8.54 -12.92 -7.81
N LEU A 86 -9.65 -12.26 -8.16
CA LEU A 86 -10.83 -12.16 -7.29
C LEU A 86 -11.38 -13.55 -6.93
N HIS A 87 -11.52 -14.43 -7.93
CA HIS A 87 -12.00 -15.80 -7.70
C HIS A 87 -11.04 -16.60 -6.80
N ARG A 88 -9.73 -16.46 -7.01
CA ARG A 88 -8.71 -17.14 -6.20
C ARG A 88 -8.73 -16.66 -4.74
N MET A 89 -8.78 -15.35 -4.52
CA MET A 89 -8.86 -14.74 -3.18
C MET A 89 -10.13 -15.20 -2.45
N GLU A 90 -11.28 -15.20 -3.13
CA GLU A 90 -12.54 -15.65 -2.54
C GLU A 90 -12.54 -17.15 -2.23
N HIS A 91 -11.94 -17.97 -3.09
CA HIS A 91 -11.78 -19.40 -2.84
C HIS A 91 -10.93 -19.68 -1.61
N ILE A 92 -9.78 -19.00 -1.46
CA ILE A 92 -8.90 -19.11 -0.29
C ILE A 92 -9.67 -18.73 0.98
N ARG A 93 -10.36 -17.58 0.95
CA ARG A 93 -11.15 -17.09 2.07
C ARG A 93 -12.24 -18.08 2.49
N ARG A 94 -13.02 -18.63 1.55
CA ARG A 94 -14.06 -19.63 1.84
C ARG A 94 -13.49 -20.96 2.33
N GLY A 95 -12.42 -21.43 1.69
CA GLY A 95 -11.76 -22.70 2.02
C GLY A 95 -11.16 -22.74 3.42
N SER A 96 -10.80 -21.58 3.98
CA SER A 96 -10.27 -21.46 5.35
C SER A 96 -11.30 -21.64 6.47
N GLY A 97 -12.60 -21.76 6.14
CA GLY A 97 -13.68 -21.77 7.14
C GLY A 97 -14.05 -20.35 7.57
N LEU A 98 -14.76 -19.66 6.68
CA LEU A 98 -15.28 -18.29 6.78
C LEU A 98 -15.69 -17.86 8.21
N VAL A 99 -14.96 -16.88 8.80
CA VAL A 99 -15.41 -15.81 9.74
C VAL A 99 -16.14 -16.22 11.05
N SER A 100 -16.65 -17.45 11.18
CA SER A 100 -17.63 -17.84 12.21
C SER A 100 -17.01 -18.16 13.57
N ARG A 101 -15.72 -17.89 13.78
CA ARG A 101 -15.04 -18.22 15.05
C ARG A 101 -14.03 -17.19 15.56
N GLU A 102 -13.74 -16.12 14.85
CA GLU A 102 -13.10 -14.99 15.52
C GLU A 102 -14.17 -14.31 16.37
N HIS A 103 -14.19 -14.67 17.65
CA HIS A 103 -15.00 -13.97 18.63
C HIS A 103 -14.25 -12.69 19.03
N GLY A 104 -14.99 -11.60 19.21
CA GLY A 104 -14.44 -10.31 19.63
C GLY A 104 -14.16 -9.35 18.47
N VAL A 105 -13.42 -8.29 18.79
CA VAL A 105 -13.28 -7.07 17.97
C VAL A 105 -12.79 -7.37 16.54
N GLN A 106 -11.83 -8.29 16.37
CA GLN A 106 -11.29 -8.64 15.04
C GLN A 106 -12.34 -9.32 14.15
N GLY A 107 -13.15 -10.22 14.70
CA GLY A 107 -14.21 -10.89 13.95
C GLY A 107 -15.31 -9.91 13.50
N GLU A 108 -15.66 -8.96 14.37
CA GLU A 108 -16.58 -7.86 14.04
C GLU A 108 -16.04 -7.02 12.88
N ILE A 109 -14.78 -6.58 12.97
CA ILE A 109 -14.11 -5.82 11.92
C ILE A 109 -14.11 -6.58 10.59
N LEU A 110 -13.61 -7.81 10.58
CA LEU A 110 -13.45 -8.61 9.36
C LEU A 110 -14.78 -9.03 8.72
N SER A 111 -15.88 -8.96 9.46
CA SER A 111 -17.22 -9.20 8.91
C SER A 111 -17.78 -8.01 8.11
N ILE A 112 -17.23 -6.80 8.30
CA ILE A 112 -17.76 -5.55 7.73
C ILE A 112 -16.74 -4.86 6.82
N ALA A 113 -15.48 -4.78 7.25
CA ALA A 113 -14.39 -4.07 6.58
C ALA A 113 -14.35 -4.41 5.09
N PHE A 114 -14.41 -3.38 4.25
CA PHE A 114 -14.38 -3.46 2.78
C PHE A 114 -15.45 -4.39 2.13
N GLN A 115 -16.48 -4.80 2.87
CA GLN A 115 -17.56 -5.66 2.40
C GLN A 115 -18.92 -4.98 2.42
N ALA A 116 -19.18 -4.13 3.42
CA ALA A 116 -20.45 -3.44 3.59
C ALA A 116 -20.24 -1.94 3.89
N ASN A 117 -21.22 -1.12 3.50
CA ASN A 117 -21.18 0.34 3.67
C ASN A 117 -19.89 0.99 3.15
N VAL A 118 -19.44 0.54 1.98
CA VAL A 118 -18.18 1.00 1.37
C VAL A 118 -18.47 2.08 0.33
N LEU A 119 -17.72 3.17 0.39
CA LEU A 119 -17.63 4.19 -0.65
C LEU A 119 -16.45 3.83 -1.57
N LEU A 120 -16.71 3.70 -2.87
CA LEU A 120 -15.65 3.52 -3.86
C LEU A 120 -15.18 4.91 -4.31
N LEU A 121 -13.86 5.08 -4.41
CA LEU A 121 -13.22 6.29 -4.92
C LEU A 121 -12.37 5.96 -6.16
N PRO A 122 -12.22 6.88 -7.12
CA PRO A 122 -11.39 6.62 -8.29
C PRO A 122 -9.92 6.46 -7.87
N PRO A 123 -9.27 5.33 -8.17
CA PRO A 123 -7.85 5.17 -7.87
C PRO A 123 -7.03 6.08 -8.80
N SER A 124 -6.02 6.75 -8.25
CA SER A 124 -5.11 7.63 -9.01
C SER A 124 -3.68 7.46 -8.50
N LEU A 125 -2.71 7.51 -9.42
CA LEU A 125 -1.29 7.60 -9.07
C LEU A 125 -0.93 9.09 -8.95
N LYS A 126 -0.39 9.48 -7.81
CA LYS A 126 0.00 10.85 -7.45
C LYS A 126 1.52 10.96 -7.54
N LEU A 127 2.01 11.79 -8.46
CA LEU A 127 3.44 11.95 -8.73
C LEU A 127 3.99 13.20 -8.06
N GLY A 128 4.96 13.06 -7.16
CA GLY A 128 5.67 14.21 -6.59
C GLY A 128 4.77 15.08 -5.70
N GLU A 129 3.76 14.49 -5.08
CA GLU A 129 2.85 15.22 -4.19
C GLU A 129 3.44 15.41 -2.80
N LEU A 130 4.35 14.53 -2.39
CA LEU A 130 4.95 14.53 -1.06
C LEU A 130 6.30 15.25 -1.02
N ASN A 131 6.71 15.66 0.17
CA ASN A 131 8.00 16.30 0.41
C ASN A 131 9.13 15.28 0.57
N ALA A 132 9.60 14.76 -0.56
CA ALA A 132 10.72 13.82 -0.61
C ALA A 132 12.05 14.38 -0.05
N ASN A 133 12.17 15.69 0.14
CA ASN A 133 13.36 16.36 0.64
C ASN A 133 13.24 16.79 2.12
N GLY A 134 12.27 16.27 2.88
CA GLY A 134 12.19 16.53 4.31
C GLY A 134 13.48 16.13 5.03
N GLU A 135 13.92 16.94 6.02
CA GLU A 135 15.13 16.65 6.80
C GLU A 135 14.97 15.31 7.55
N TYR A 136 15.65 14.27 7.11
CA TYR A 136 15.56 12.92 7.67
C TYR A 136 16.85 12.50 8.39
N GLU A 137 17.96 13.21 8.18
CA GLU A 137 19.27 12.84 8.72
C GLU A 137 19.27 12.88 10.25
N GLN A 138 18.73 13.95 10.85
CA GLN A 138 18.58 14.04 12.31
C GLN A 138 17.65 12.96 12.85
N LEU A 139 16.59 12.63 12.09
CA LEU A 139 15.69 11.56 12.46
C LEU A 139 16.40 10.20 12.42
N ALA A 140 17.22 9.93 11.41
CA ALA A 140 17.97 8.68 11.27
C ALA A 140 18.89 8.41 12.48
N GLU A 141 19.52 9.46 13.05
CA GLU A 141 20.39 9.33 14.23
C GLU A 141 19.64 8.86 15.48
N VAL A 142 18.37 9.24 15.62
CA VAL A 142 17.54 8.91 16.80
C VAL A 142 16.47 7.86 16.52
N TYR A 143 16.30 7.43 15.26
CA TYR A 143 15.20 6.57 14.82
C TYR A 143 15.01 5.30 15.66
N PRO A 144 16.07 4.53 16.00
CA PRO A 144 15.91 3.34 16.83
C PRO A 144 15.31 3.59 18.22
N LYS A 145 15.36 4.84 18.71
CA LYS A 145 14.79 5.23 20.01
C LYS A 145 13.33 5.65 19.87
N VAL A 146 12.96 6.29 18.75
CA VAL A 146 11.65 6.92 18.57
C VAL A 146 10.66 6.11 17.74
N VAL A 147 11.09 5.07 17.01
CA VAL A 147 10.27 4.30 16.05
C VAL A 147 8.95 3.73 16.60
N ASN A 148 8.81 3.57 17.91
CA ASN A 148 7.60 3.06 18.57
C ASN A 148 6.88 4.13 19.43
N GLU A 149 7.28 5.39 19.31
CA GLU A 149 6.66 6.49 20.06
C GLU A 149 5.36 6.96 19.38
N GLY A 150 4.43 7.44 20.21
CA GLY A 150 3.17 8.03 19.77
C GLY A 150 1.92 7.23 20.13
N GLN A 151 0.78 7.76 19.68
CA GLN A 151 -0.52 7.07 19.65
C GLN A 151 -0.78 6.68 18.17
N LEU A 152 -1.51 5.63 17.82
CA LEU A 152 -2.36 4.71 18.58
C LEU A 152 -1.61 3.43 18.94
N ASN A 153 -1.81 2.90 20.16
CA ASN A 153 -1.43 1.52 20.41
C ASN A 153 -2.37 0.54 19.67
N ARG A 154 -1.94 -0.72 19.54
CA ARG A 154 -2.70 -1.77 18.84
C ARG A 154 -4.16 -1.89 19.29
N THR A 155 -4.43 -1.80 20.58
CA THR A 155 -5.79 -1.93 21.12
C THR A 155 -6.66 -0.74 20.71
N GLN A 156 -6.12 0.48 20.80
CA GLN A 156 -6.85 1.68 20.36
C GLN A 156 -7.09 1.68 18.85
N SER A 157 -6.12 1.20 18.07
CA SER A 157 -6.24 1.05 16.63
C SER A 157 -7.37 0.07 16.26
N ASP A 158 -7.41 -1.11 16.88
CA ASP A 158 -8.48 -2.09 16.66
C ASP A 158 -9.87 -1.53 17.05
N LEU A 159 -9.97 -0.84 18.19
CA LEU A 159 -11.24 -0.23 18.64
C LEU A 159 -11.71 0.88 17.68
N CYS A 160 -10.80 1.76 17.24
CA CYS A 160 -11.11 2.82 16.28
C CYS A 160 -11.51 2.22 14.92
N LEU A 161 -10.83 1.15 14.46
CA LEU A 161 -11.20 0.45 13.24
C LEU A 161 -12.61 -0.13 13.32
N ARG A 162 -12.96 -0.79 14.43
CA ARG A 162 -14.32 -1.30 14.67
C ARG A 162 -15.34 -0.16 14.61
N ASP A 163 -15.10 0.93 15.32
CA ASP A 163 -16.02 2.07 15.36
C ASP A 163 -16.23 2.69 13.97
N ILE A 164 -15.20 2.74 13.12
CA ILE A 164 -15.30 3.21 11.73
C ILE A 164 -16.16 2.25 10.90
N VAL A 165 -15.86 0.95 10.90
CA VAL A 165 -16.57 0.01 10.01
C VAL A 165 -18.04 -0.18 10.42
N GLU A 166 -18.36 -0.03 11.70
CA GLU A 166 -19.73 -0.14 12.22
C GLU A 166 -20.63 1.08 11.93
N LEU A 167 -20.10 2.15 11.34
CA LEU A 167 -20.88 3.31 10.90
C LEU A 167 -22.00 2.88 9.93
N LYS A 168 -23.23 3.33 10.21
CA LYS A 168 -24.44 2.97 9.44
C LYS A 168 -25.18 4.21 8.95
N PRO A 169 -25.33 4.39 7.62
CA PRO A 169 -26.25 5.39 7.09
C PRO A 169 -27.70 5.17 7.55
N PRO A 170 -28.51 6.23 7.71
CA PRO A 170 -28.13 7.64 7.62
C PRO A 170 -27.52 8.19 8.93
N HIS A 171 -27.48 7.40 10.00
CA HIS A 171 -27.01 7.80 11.33
C HIS A 171 -25.49 7.64 11.45
N CYS A 172 -24.77 8.45 10.70
CA CYS A 172 -23.30 8.46 10.64
C CYS A 172 -22.68 9.12 11.89
N LYS A 173 -22.80 8.48 13.06
CA LYS A 173 -22.18 8.91 14.31
C LYS A 173 -21.18 7.87 14.77
N LEU A 174 -19.95 8.31 15.04
CA LEU A 174 -18.97 7.47 15.72
C LEU A 174 -19.38 7.25 17.17
N LEU A 175 -19.08 6.04 17.67
CA LEU A 175 -19.37 5.65 19.05
C LEU A 175 -18.48 6.41 20.05
N SER A 176 -17.22 6.67 19.67
CA SER A 176 -16.25 7.48 20.41
C SER A 176 -15.74 8.66 19.58
N GLY A 177 -15.74 9.87 20.15
CA GLY A 177 -15.09 11.04 19.56
C GLY A 177 -13.56 10.92 19.54
N GLU A 178 -12.99 10.07 20.40
CA GLU A 178 -11.54 9.88 20.54
C GLU A 178 -10.91 9.33 19.24
N CYS A 179 -11.63 8.50 18.48
CA CYS A 179 -11.12 7.93 17.24
C CYS A 179 -10.78 9.02 16.21
N LEU A 180 -11.65 10.02 15.99
CA LEU A 180 -11.34 11.12 15.06
C LEU A 180 -10.21 12.01 15.56
N GLU A 181 -10.15 12.28 16.86
CA GLU A 181 -9.08 13.08 17.46
C GLU A 181 -7.72 12.39 17.28
N LEU A 182 -7.68 11.06 17.42
CA LEU A 182 -6.46 10.27 17.23
C LEU A 182 -6.02 10.21 15.77
N LEU A 183 -6.96 10.22 14.81
CA LEU A 183 -6.65 10.29 13.37
C LEU A 183 -6.17 11.67 12.92
N ALA A 184 -6.71 12.72 13.53
CA ALA A 184 -6.36 14.11 13.21
C ALA A 184 -5.20 14.64 14.07
N SER A 185 -4.65 13.83 14.98
CA SER A 185 -3.60 14.25 15.90
C SER A 185 -2.31 14.59 15.15
N ASP A 186 -1.77 15.76 15.46
CA ASP A 186 -0.45 16.24 15.05
C ASP A 186 0.65 15.86 16.06
N ALA A 187 0.30 15.12 17.12
CA ALA A 187 1.26 14.65 18.10
C ALA A 187 2.32 13.75 17.42
N PRO A 188 3.58 13.78 17.89
CA PRO A 188 4.62 12.91 17.36
C PRO A 188 4.20 11.43 17.45
N ALA A 189 4.14 10.79 16.30
CA ALA A 189 4.00 9.35 16.14
C ALA A 189 5.02 8.86 15.12
N TYR A 190 5.53 7.65 15.30
CA TYR A 190 6.51 7.06 14.39
C TYR A 190 6.15 5.60 14.15
N GLY A 191 6.72 5.03 13.10
CA GLY A 191 6.61 3.63 12.76
C GLY A 191 5.16 3.15 12.66
N TYR A 192 4.84 2.08 13.38
CA TYR A 192 3.53 1.43 13.34
C TYR A 192 2.41 2.34 13.82
N GLN A 193 2.67 3.18 14.84
CA GLN A 193 1.67 4.09 15.42
C GLN A 193 1.14 5.06 14.35
N ARG A 194 2.05 5.70 13.59
CA ARG A 194 1.68 6.60 12.50
C ARG A 194 1.06 5.84 11.32
N THR A 195 1.64 4.72 10.94
CA THR A 195 1.15 3.92 9.80
C THR A 195 -0.29 3.44 10.04
N HIS A 196 -0.64 3.07 11.27
CA HIS A 196 -2.00 2.73 11.65
C HIS A 196 -2.96 3.93 11.60
N GLN A 197 -2.54 5.14 11.96
CA GLN A 197 -3.38 6.35 11.76
C GLN A 197 -3.75 6.52 10.28
N VAL A 198 -2.78 6.33 9.38
CA VAL A 198 -3.01 6.43 7.93
C VAL A 198 -3.92 5.31 7.42
N LEU A 199 -3.75 4.07 7.89
CA LEU A 199 -4.62 2.95 7.53
C LEU A 199 -6.08 3.22 7.95
N LEU A 200 -6.29 3.66 9.18
CA LEU A 200 -7.62 3.98 9.69
C LEU A 200 -8.25 5.14 8.91
N LEU A 201 -7.47 6.15 8.55
CA LEU A 201 -7.91 7.24 7.69
C LEU A 201 -8.37 6.73 6.31
N TYR A 202 -7.63 5.79 5.72
CA TYR A 202 -8.00 5.15 4.45
C TYR A 202 -9.33 4.40 4.54
N VAL A 203 -9.52 3.62 5.62
CA VAL A 203 -10.76 2.88 5.86
C VAL A 203 -11.94 3.85 6.05
N LEU A 204 -11.73 4.94 6.81
CA LEU A 204 -12.74 5.96 7.06
C LEU A 204 -13.15 6.67 5.77
N GLU A 205 -12.19 7.07 4.94
CA GLU A 205 -12.44 7.73 3.65
C GLU A 205 -13.29 6.86 2.70
N HIS A 206 -13.06 5.55 2.72
CA HIS A 206 -13.82 4.57 1.93
C HIS A 206 -15.07 4.03 2.65
N GLN A 207 -15.52 4.69 3.71
CA GLN A 207 -16.77 4.36 4.39
C GLN A 207 -17.93 5.20 3.81
N ALA A 208 -19.12 4.62 3.65
CA ALA A 208 -20.29 5.30 3.08
C ALA A 208 -20.73 6.58 3.83
N CYS A 209 -20.34 6.70 5.10
CA CYS A 209 -20.54 7.83 5.99
C CYS A 209 -19.41 8.88 5.91
N ALA A 210 -18.28 8.63 5.25
CA ALA A 210 -17.18 9.60 5.19
C ALA A 210 -17.64 11.00 4.74
N PRO A 211 -18.50 11.14 3.70
CA PRO A 211 -18.99 12.45 3.26
C PRO A 211 -19.87 13.18 4.29
N HIS A 212 -20.41 12.47 5.29
CA HIS A 212 -21.19 13.07 6.38
C HIS A 212 -20.31 13.56 7.53
N LEU A 213 -19.10 13.00 7.66
CA LEU A 213 -18.18 13.33 8.75
C LEU A 213 -17.22 14.46 8.37
N SER A 214 -16.77 14.49 7.11
CA SER A 214 -15.87 15.53 6.60
C SER A 214 -15.91 15.61 5.07
N PRO A 215 -15.61 16.76 4.45
CA PRO A 215 -15.41 16.85 3.01
C PRO A 215 -14.21 15.99 2.53
N PRO A 216 -14.26 15.42 1.31
CA PRO A 216 -13.16 14.61 0.74
C PRO A 216 -11.77 15.25 0.84
N GLN A 217 -11.69 16.56 0.63
CA GLN A 217 -10.43 17.32 0.64
C GLN A 217 -9.73 17.27 2.01
N VAL A 218 -10.49 17.13 3.10
CA VAL A 218 -9.90 17.05 4.44
C VAL A 218 -9.18 15.71 4.63
N TYR A 219 -9.77 14.61 4.14
CA TYR A 219 -9.10 13.30 4.18
C TYR A 219 -7.83 13.30 3.34
N GLU A 220 -7.88 13.89 2.13
CA GLU A 220 -6.71 14.02 1.25
C GLU A 220 -5.58 14.82 1.91
N LEU A 221 -5.89 15.94 2.57
CA LEU A 221 -4.91 16.77 3.28
C LEU A 221 -4.30 16.06 4.48
N LEU A 222 -5.12 15.37 5.29
CA LEU A 222 -4.64 14.59 6.43
C LEU A 222 -3.75 13.43 5.95
N ALA A 223 -4.17 12.70 4.92
CA ALA A 223 -3.39 11.60 4.36
C ALA A 223 -2.05 12.09 3.82
N LYS A 224 -2.04 13.23 3.12
CA LYS A 224 -0.82 13.87 2.63
C LYS A 224 0.12 14.22 3.78
N SER A 225 -0.37 14.95 4.79
CA SER A 225 0.44 15.38 5.93
C SER A 225 1.03 14.20 6.70
N GLN A 226 0.27 13.12 6.88
CA GLN A 226 0.75 11.94 7.58
C GLN A 226 1.75 11.15 6.73
N CYS A 227 1.49 11.02 5.41
CA CYS A 227 2.40 10.33 4.51
C CYS A 227 3.69 11.10 4.20
N ASP A 228 3.70 12.44 4.30
CA ASP A 228 4.93 13.24 4.29
C ASP A 228 5.86 12.83 5.45
N GLU A 229 5.29 12.65 6.65
CA GLU A 229 6.06 12.19 7.82
C GLU A 229 6.53 10.74 7.64
N VAL A 230 5.67 9.86 7.11
CA VAL A 230 6.05 8.46 6.80
C VAL A 230 7.15 8.41 5.73
N GLU A 231 7.14 9.30 4.74
CA GLU A 231 8.20 9.37 3.73
C GLU A 231 9.53 9.79 4.36
N ARG A 232 9.50 10.77 5.27
CA ARG A 232 10.67 11.17 6.06
C ARG A 232 11.24 10.00 6.85
N GLU A 233 10.38 9.18 7.45
CA GLU A 233 10.79 7.95 8.14
C GLU A 233 11.40 6.93 7.18
N GLN A 234 10.79 6.68 6.01
CA GLN A 234 11.37 5.77 5.02
C GLN A 234 12.75 6.22 4.54
N ASN A 235 12.95 7.53 4.36
CA ASN A 235 14.25 8.07 3.99
C ASN A 235 15.28 7.89 5.10
N ALA A 236 14.89 8.07 6.37
CA ALA A 236 15.75 7.74 7.52
C ALA A 236 16.10 6.24 7.59
N ILE A 237 15.13 5.34 7.37
CA ILE A 237 15.37 3.89 7.34
C ILE A 237 16.31 3.53 6.16
N ARG A 238 16.12 4.13 4.99
CA ARG A 238 16.98 3.95 3.81
C ARG A 238 18.41 4.43 4.08
N SER A 239 18.60 5.57 4.74
CA SER A 239 19.94 6.07 5.07
C SER A 239 20.68 5.21 6.10
N LEU A 240 19.94 4.46 6.92
CA LEU A 240 20.48 3.42 7.80
C LEU A 240 20.82 2.11 7.06
N GLY A 241 20.61 2.05 5.74
CA GLY A 241 20.92 0.89 4.91
C GLY A 241 19.82 -0.17 4.86
N LEU A 242 18.56 0.17 5.16
CA LEU A 242 17.41 -0.75 5.18
C LEU A 242 17.68 -2.03 6.00
N PRO A 243 18.03 -1.91 7.30
CA PRO A 243 18.32 -3.08 8.12
C PRO A 243 17.09 -3.98 8.24
N VAL A 244 17.32 -5.30 8.38
CA VAL A 244 16.25 -6.32 8.40
C VAL A 244 15.14 -6.00 9.40
N VAL A 245 15.50 -5.46 10.57
CA VAL A 245 14.57 -5.10 11.65
C VAL A 245 13.52 -4.05 11.26
N TYR A 246 13.73 -3.30 10.17
CA TYR A 246 12.79 -2.29 9.68
C TYR A 246 12.11 -2.69 8.37
N ARG A 247 12.37 -3.87 7.80
CA ARG A 247 11.79 -4.27 6.50
C ARG A 247 10.28 -4.43 6.56
N ASP A 248 9.77 -5.01 7.65
CA ASP A 248 8.33 -5.16 7.89
C ASP A 248 7.65 -3.79 7.96
N LEU A 249 8.12 -2.92 8.85
CA LEU A 249 7.65 -1.54 8.97
C LEU A 249 7.74 -0.76 7.63
N TYR A 250 8.87 -0.83 6.92
CA TYR A 250 9.04 -0.15 5.65
C TYR A 250 8.02 -0.64 4.61
N LEU A 251 7.76 -1.95 4.56
CA LEU A 251 6.74 -2.54 3.69
C LEU A 251 5.35 -2.07 4.10
N GLU A 252 5.03 -2.02 5.40
CA GLU A 252 3.74 -1.52 5.88
C GLU A 252 3.55 -0.06 5.45
N GLN A 253 4.53 0.81 5.70
CA GLN A 253 4.53 2.21 5.29
C GLN A 253 4.31 2.34 3.77
N ALA A 254 5.03 1.57 2.96
CA ALA A 254 4.89 1.57 1.51
C ALA A 254 3.51 1.06 1.06
N THR A 255 2.97 0.06 1.74
CA THR A 255 1.66 -0.50 1.47
C THR A 255 0.59 0.54 1.76
N ILE A 256 0.57 1.09 2.97
CA ILE A 256 -0.49 1.94 3.49
C ILE A 256 -0.51 3.31 2.83
N CYS A 257 0.61 4.04 2.77
CA CYS A 257 0.65 5.32 2.04
C CYS A 257 0.51 5.11 0.53
N GLY A 258 0.92 3.95 0.01
CA GLY A 258 0.65 3.55 -1.37
C GLY A 258 -0.84 3.43 -1.69
N LEU A 259 -1.71 3.10 -0.73
CA LEU A 259 -3.16 3.01 -0.96
C LEU A 259 -3.78 4.35 -1.40
N PHE A 260 -3.20 5.48 -0.98
CA PHE A 260 -3.58 6.83 -1.40
C PHE A 260 -3.01 7.25 -2.76
N GLY A 261 -2.22 6.37 -3.39
CA GLY A 261 -1.66 6.56 -4.71
C GLY A 261 -0.33 7.30 -4.77
N TYR A 262 0.29 7.62 -3.64
CA TYR A 262 1.57 8.34 -3.60
C TYR A 262 2.70 7.49 -4.22
N ASN A 263 3.23 7.95 -5.35
CA ASN A 263 4.23 7.24 -6.14
C ASN A 263 5.57 7.07 -5.40
N GLU A 264 5.86 7.88 -4.39
CA GLU A 264 6.99 7.74 -3.48
C GLU A 264 6.99 6.35 -2.78
N PHE A 265 5.80 5.79 -2.58
CA PHE A 265 5.57 4.49 -1.95
C PHE A 265 5.24 3.38 -2.96
N VAL A 266 4.35 3.63 -3.93
CA VAL A 266 4.01 2.66 -4.98
C VAL A 266 4.74 3.01 -6.29
N ASN A 267 5.91 2.39 -6.48
CA ASN A 267 6.72 2.54 -7.70
C ASN A 267 7.55 1.29 -7.98
N TRP A 268 8.09 1.17 -9.21
CA TRP A 268 8.88 0.02 -9.62
C TRP A 268 10.17 -0.20 -8.80
N ARG A 269 10.78 0.86 -8.25
CA ARG A 269 11.94 0.70 -7.36
C ARG A 269 11.55 -0.05 -6.10
N ASN A 270 10.47 0.36 -5.43
CA ASN A 270 9.96 -0.35 -4.25
C ASN A 270 9.46 -1.76 -4.59
N VAL A 271 8.83 -1.96 -5.75
CA VAL A 271 8.45 -3.30 -6.22
C VAL A 271 9.66 -4.23 -6.27
N MET A 272 10.76 -3.79 -6.88
CA MET A 272 11.97 -4.61 -7.00
C MET A 272 12.67 -4.81 -5.66
N GLU A 273 12.80 -3.74 -4.85
CA GLU A 273 13.42 -3.77 -3.52
C GLU A 273 12.72 -4.78 -2.60
N ILE A 274 11.41 -4.62 -2.39
CA ILE A 274 10.60 -5.52 -1.55
C ILE A 274 10.64 -6.96 -2.09
N GLY A 275 10.62 -7.10 -3.42
CA GLY A 275 10.72 -8.42 -4.06
C GLY A 275 12.01 -9.15 -3.73
N SER A 276 13.13 -8.43 -3.67
CA SER A 276 14.42 -9.03 -3.32
C SER A 276 14.45 -9.60 -1.91
N TRP A 277 13.67 -9.02 -0.98
CA TRP A 277 13.55 -9.52 0.39
C TRP A 277 12.79 -10.83 0.41
N LEU A 278 11.62 -10.87 -0.25
CA LEU A 278 10.75 -12.05 -0.29
C LEU A 278 11.32 -13.24 -1.09
N GLU A 279 12.24 -12.96 -2.02
CA GLU A 279 12.96 -13.95 -2.80
C GLU A 279 14.25 -14.43 -2.09
N GLY A 280 14.87 -13.55 -1.30
CA GLY A 280 16.16 -13.74 -0.63
C GLY A 280 16.12 -14.40 0.75
N ASP A 281 14.93 -14.68 1.30
CA ASP A 281 14.78 -15.38 2.59
C ASP A 281 15.26 -16.84 2.48
N SER A 282 16.57 -17.01 2.65
CA SER A 282 17.20 -18.27 3.03
C SER A 282 16.62 -18.74 4.37
N PRO A 283 16.47 -20.05 4.60
CA PRO A 283 16.01 -20.59 5.89
C PRO A 283 16.82 -20.11 7.11
N LYS A 284 18.03 -19.55 6.91
CA LYS A 284 18.87 -19.00 7.98
C LYS A 284 18.51 -17.57 8.39
N ASP A 285 17.93 -16.77 7.48
CA ASP A 285 17.41 -15.43 7.82
C ASP A 285 15.97 -15.53 8.34
N MET A 286 15.26 -16.63 8.02
CA MET A 286 13.98 -16.95 8.63
C MET A 286 14.09 -17.12 10.15
N ASP A 287 15.17 -17.67 10.73
CA ASP A 287 15.29 -17.81 12.20
C ASP A 287 15.27 -16.46 12.96
N VAL A 288 15.56 -15.33 12.29
CA VAL A 288 15.50 -13.99 12.91
C VAL A 288 14.13 -13.33 12.74
N LEU A 289 13.34 -13.74 11.72
CA LEU A 289 11.97 -13.28 11.44
C LEU A 289 10.89 -14.33 11.79
N ALA A 290 11.27 -15.48 12.36
CA ALA A 290 10.39 -16.60 12.66
C ALA A 290 9.98 -16.61 14.14
N ASP A 291 9.44 -15.49 14.63
CA ASP A 291 8.14 -15.67 15.24
C ASP A 291 7.17 -15.91 14.07
N ASP A 292 6.51 -17.07 14.02
CA ASP A 292 5.68 -17.53 12.88
C ASP A 292 4.64 -16.47 12.42
N GLY A 293 4.35 -15.50 13.30
CA GLY A 293 3.53 -14.32 13.01
C GLY A 293 4.14 -13.28 12.06
N ASP A 294 5.44 -12.97 12.18
CA ASP A 294 6.06 -11.83 11.47
C ASP A 294 6.24 -12.14 9.98
N SER A 295 6.72 -13.34 9.64
CA SER A 295 6.89 -13.75 8.24
C SER A 295 5.56 -13.82 7.46
N GLN A 296 4.47 -14.19 8.15
CA GLN A 296 3.14 -14.19 7.57
C GLN A 296 2.61 -12.77 7.40
N HIS A 297 2.85 -11.88 8.37
CA HIS A 297 2.46 -10.47 8.28
C HIS A 297 3.12 -9.77 7.08
N ILE A 298 4.44 -9.94 6.90
CA ILE A 298 5.17 -9.45 5.72
C ILE A 298 4.52 -9.95 4.42
N SER A 299 4.17 -11.24 4.36
CA SER A 299 3.53 -11.83 3.18
C SER A 299 2.12 -11.25 2.91
N ASP A 300 1.38 -10.94 3.96
CA ASP A 300 0.05 -10.33 3.90
C ASP A 300 0.14 -8.88 3.40
N LEU A 301 1.08 -8.09 3.92
CA LEU A 301 1.35 -6.73 3.45
C LEU A 301 1.80 -6.72 1.99
N ALA A 302 2.72 -7.62 1.61
CA ALA A 302 3.19 -7.76 0.25
C ALA A 302 2.07 -8.06 -0.75
N LEU A 303 1.07 -8.86 -0.34
CA LEU A 303 -0.10 -9.16 -1.17
C LEU A 303 -0.88 -7.88 -1.51
N VAL A 304 -1.13 -7.03 -0.51
CA VAL A 304 -1.82 -5.75 -0.70
C VAL A 304 -0.97 -4.81 -1.55
N PHE A 305 0.31 -4.67 -1.21
CA PHE A 305 1.25 -3.81 -1.93
C PHE A 305 1.33 -4.16 -3.43
N TYR A 306 1.57 -5.43 -3.77
CA TYR A 306 1.65 -5.85 -5.17
C TYR A 306 0.31 -5.79 -5.89
N THR A 307 -0.79 -6.04 -5.19
CA THR A 307 -2.13 -5.82 -5.76
C THR A 307 -2.30 -4.35 -6.13
N ASN A 308 -1.96 -3.43 -5.24
CA ASN A 308 -2.09 -2.00 -5.50
C ASN A 308 -1.15 -1.54 -6.64
N ALA A 309 0.11 -2.00 -6.63
CA ALA A 309 1.07 -1.75 -7.70
C ALA A 309 0.57 -2.25 -9.06
N LEU A 310 -0.02 -3.45 -9.13
CA LEU A 310 -0.60 -3.99 -10.36
C LEU A 310 -1.68 -3.06 -10.94
N LEU A 311 -2.48 -2.45 -10.07
CA LEU A 311 -3.62 -1.61 -10.46
C LEU A 311 -3.22 -0.17 -10.83
N LEU A 312 -2.04 0.27 -10.41
CA LEU A 312 -1.57 1.66 -10.56
C LEU A 312 -0.37 1.81 -11.52
N LEU A 313 0.51 0.82 -11.66
CA LEU A 313 1.79 0.91 -12.40
C LEU A 313 1.76 0.29 -13.81
N HIS A 314 0.70 0.56 -14.59
CA HIS A 314 0.50 0.11 -15.98
C HIS A 314 0.66 1.27 -16.97
#